data_AF-A0A7K6Y1F7-F1
#
_entry.id   AF-A0A7K6Y1F7-F1
#
_cell.length_a   1.000
_cell.length_b   1.000
_cell.length_c   1.000
_cell.angle_alpha   90.00
_cell.angle_beta   90.00
_cell.angle_gamma   90.00
#
_symmetry.space_group_name_H-M   'P 1'
#
loop_
_entity.id
_entity.type
_entity.pdbx_description
1 polymer ?
#
loop_
_entity_poly.entity_id
_entity_poly.type
_entity_poly.pdbx_seq_one_letter_code
_entity_poly.pdbx_strand_id
1 'polypeptide(L)' 'NYDTTESKLRREFEVYGPIKRIYMVYNKRSGKPRGYAFI' A
#
# COMPACT_ATOMS: atom_id res chain seq x y z
N ASN A 1 5.38 -8.26 -10.23
CA ASN A 1 4.29 -7.28 -10.42
C ASN A 1 4.41 -6.25 -9.31
N TYR A 2 4.92 -5.05 -9.59
CA TYR A 2 5.13 -4.00 -8.56
C TYR A 2 3.86 -3.17 -8.32
N ASP A 3 2.77 -3.48 -9.02
CA ASP A 3 1.44 -2.87 -8.91
C ASP A 3 0.60 -3.44 -7.77
N THR A 4 1.20 -3.61 -6.58
CA THR A 4 0.37 -3.74 -5.37
C THR A 4 -0.16 -2.36 -5.03
N THR A 5 -1.21 -1.94 -5.73
CA THR A 5 -1.90 -0.67 -5.52
C THR A 5 -2.63 -0.68 -4.17
N GLU A 6 -2.77 0.51 -3.59
CA GLU A 6 -3.52 0.73 -2.35
C GLU A 6 -4.87 0.02 -2.36
N SER A 7 -5.58 0.02 -3.49
CA SER A 7 -6.87 -0.64 -3.67
C SER A 7 -6.83 -2.15 -3.40
N LYS A 8 -5.73 -2.83 -3.77
CA LYS A 8 -5.59 -4.27 -3.54
C LYS A 8 -5.37 -4.59 -2.06
N LEU A 9 -4.50 -3.82 -1.40
CA LEU A 9 -4.27 -3.93 0.04
C LEU A 9 -5.55 -3.60 0.81
N ARG A 10 -6.26 -2.53 0.43
CA ARG A 10 -7.50 -2.15 1.08
C ARG A 10 -8.52 -3.29 1.05
N ARG A 11 -8.74 -3.88 -0.13
CA ARG A 11 -9.71 -4.97 -0.29
C ARG A 11 -9.34 -6.23 0.51
N GLU A 12 -8.06 -6.58 0.58
CA GLU A 12 -7.61 -7.75 1.36
C GLU A 12 -7.69 -7.49 2.87
N PHE A 13 -7.33 -6.29 3.33
CA PHE A 13 -7.30 -5.95 4.75
C PHE A 13 -8.66 -5.52 5.33
N GLU A 14 -9.63 -5.13 4.49
CA GLU A 14 -10.99 -4.73 4.90
C GLU A 14 -11.77 -5.87 5.55
N VAL A 15 -11.40 -7.13 5.27
CA VAL A 15 -11.94 -8.32 5.93
C VAL A 15 -11.62 -8.34 7.43
N TYR A 16 -10.51 -7.74 7.84
CA TYR A 16 -10.09 -7.69 9.24
C TYR A 16 -10.67 -6.49 10.01
N GLY A 17 -11.23 -5.49 9.30
CA GLY A 17 -11.83 -4.32 9.90
C GLY A 17 -11.63 -3.03 9.09
N PRO A 18 -12.22 -1.92 9.55
CA PRO A 18 -12.15 -0.65 8.84
C PRO A 18 -10.72 -0.09 8.82
N ILE A 19 -10.14 0.00 7.63
CA ILE A 19 -8.80 0.57 7.41
C ILE A 19 -8.89 2.09 7.47
N LYS A 20 -8.12 2.70 8.39
CA LYS A 20 -8.09 4.15 8.55
C LYS A 20 -7.29 4.84 7.45
N ARG A 21 -6.08 4.36 7.15
CA ARG A 21 -5.17 4.93 6.14
C ARG A 21 -4.15 3.90 5.68
N ILE A 22 -3.85 3.90 4.39
CA ILE A 22 -2.76 3.11 3.83
C ILE A 22 -1.67 4.09 3.38
N TYR A 23 -0.42 3.83 3.77
CA TYR A 23 0.74 4.64 3.42
C TYR A 23 1.77 3.80 2.69
N MET A 24 1.78 3.90 1.37
CA MET A 24 2.79 3.29 0.52
C MET A 24 4.05 4.15 0.49
N VAL A 25 5.21 3.58 0.82
CA VAL A 25 6.47 4.33 0.80
C VAL A 25 7.12 4.26 -0.57
N TYR A 26 7.21 5.41 -1.22
CA TYR A 26 7.91 5.57 -2.49
C TYR A 26 9.31 6.14 -2.27
N ASN A 27 10.26 5.72 -3.10
CA ASN A 27 11.61 6.26 -3.09
C ASN A 27 11.61 7.66 -3.70
N LYS A 28 11.89 8.70 -2.90
CA LYS A 28 11.89 10.11 -3.34
C LYS A 28 12.80 10.39 -4.55
N ARG A 29 13.85 9.59 -4.77
CA ARG A 29 14.79 9.78 -5.89
C ARG A 29 14.37 9.10 -7.19
N SER A 30 13.68 7.96 -7.12
CA SER A 30 13.35 7.16 -8.31
C SER A 30 11.86 7.04 -8.59
N GLY A 31 11.00 7.52 -7.70
CA GLY A 31 9.54 7.35 -7.77
C GLY A 31 9.09 5.89 -7.61
N LYS A 32 10.03 4.94 -7.50
CA LYS A 32 9.71 3.51 -7.40
C LYS A 32 9.24 3.16 -5.98
N PRO A 33 8.22 2.30 -5.84
CA PRO A 33 7.79 1.82 -4.53
C PRO A 33 8.94 1.07 -3.83
N ARG A 34 9.11 1.30 -2.53
CA ARG A 34 10.15 0.61 -1.73
C ARG A 34 9.81 -0.86 -1.43
N GLY A 35 8.63 -1.33 -1.85
CA GLY A 35 8.18 -2.70 -1.63
C GLY A 35 7.52 -2.94 -0.27
N TYR A 36 7.26 -1.89 0.51
CA TYR A 36 6.52 -1.97 1.77
C TYR A 36 5.52 -0.83 1.90
N ALA A 37 4.46 -1.07 2.68
CA ALA A 37 3.41 -0.12 2.99
C ALA A 37 3.02 -0.26 4.46
N PHE A 38 2.49 0.82 5.04
CA PHE A 38 1.86 0.82 6.36
C PHE A 38 0.35 0.86 6.18
N ILE A 39 -0.39 0.11 7.00
CA ILE A 39 -1.86 -0.01 6.96
C ILE A 39 -2.38 0.22 8.38
#